data_AF-A0A653C0T4-F1
#
_entry.id   AF-A0A653C0T4-F1
#
_cell.length_a   1.000
_cell.length_b   1.000
_cell.length_c   1.000
_cell.angle_alpha   90.00
_cell.angle_beta   90.00
_cell.angle_gamma   90.00
#
_symmetry.space_group_name_H-M   'P 1'
#
loop_
_entity.id
_entity.type
_entity.pdbx_description
1 polymer ?
#
loop_
_entity_poly.entity_id
_entity_poly.type
_entity_poly.pdbx_seq_one_letter_code
_entity_poly.pdbx_strand_id
1 'polypeptide(L)'
;MICPLRVDMYCNNNTETALHAAIKGKHYDITLALLEAGANTNLVIRAYLDINEGLSCCSVEEDSNYGQSTGLVEACKNRDLPIVDLLLKHGARDDDCKALSIAVKNCDETLIAKLLSTKAHTDPEYKINKKMMTENVNCSHFPLFSNVTNLTYSALFPNNPTMINWHNQKCNLTQIKTQWLIDASLHLNPKLKQTPSNYDIALYAITRLDVSNNNLTSIPLALFQLCR
;
A
#
# COMPACT_ATOMS: atom_id res chain seq x y z
N MET A 1 -2.81 30.32 5.76
CA MET A 1 -1.97 30.55 6.95
C MET A 1 -0.54 30.35 6.51
N ILE A 2 0.28 31.40 6.43
CA ILE A 2 1.64 31.32 5.89
C ILE A 2 2.53 30.86 7.04
N CYS A 3 2.98 29.60 7.02
CA CYS A 3 3.98 29.13 7.98
C CYS A 3 5.35 29.66 7.50
N PRO A 4 6.04 30.54 8.27
CA PRO A 4 7.31 31.13 7.85
C PRO A 4 8.49 30.13 7.92
N LEU A 5 8.26 28.91 8.39
CA LEU A 5 9.27 27.88 8.56
C LEU A 5 9.39 27.02 7.30
N ARG A 6 10.61 26.89 6.78
CA ARG A 6 10.93 25.96 5.69
C ARG A 6 10.99 24.54 6.25
N VAL A 7 9.86 23.83 6.23
CA VAL A 7 9.70 22.48 6.82
C VAL A 7 10.61 21.43 6.15
N ASP A 8 10.87 21.58 4.85
CA ASP A 8 11.68 20.65 4.04
C ASP A 8 13.19 20.95 4.06
N MET A 9 13.66 21.67 5.08
CA MET A 9 15.10 21.93 5.22
C MET A 9 15.82 20.65 5.65
N TYR A 10 16.91 20.34 4.95
CA TYR A 10 17.82 19.27 5.36
C TYR A 10 18.63 19.71 6.59
N CYS A 11 18.54 18.93 7.64
CA CYS A 11 19.37 18.98 8.84
C CYS A 11 20.36 17.81 8.85
N ASN A 12 21.12 17.66 9.95
CA ASN A 12 22.06 16.56 10.15
C ASN A 12 23.07 16.40 9.00
N ASN A 13 23.98 17.37 8.85
CA ASN A 13 24.97 17.42 7.77
C ASN A 13 24.36 17.36 6.35
N ASN A 14 23.19 17.99 6.18
CA ASN A 14 22.47 18.06 4.90
C ASN A 14 22.02 16.68 4.37
N THR A 15 21.84 15.69 5.26
CA THR A 15 21.50 14.31 4.90
C THR A 15 20.01 13.98 5.01
N GLU A 16 19.30 14.56 5.97
CA GLU A 16 17.89 14.23 6.22
C GLU A 16 17.08 15.45 6.66
N THR A 17 15.75 15.42 6.59
CA THR A 17 14.89 16.52 7.05
C THR A 17 14.39 16.27 8.47
N ALA A 18 13.75 17.26 9.09
CA ALA A 18 13.08 17.09 10.38
C ALA A 18 12.05 15.94 10.36
N LEU A 19 11.37 15.74 9.24
CA LEU A 19 10.43 14.64 9.04
C LEU A 19 11.14 13.28 9.11
N HIS A 20 12.29 13.13 8.46
CA HIS A 20 13.08 11.89 8.51
C HIS A 20 13.53 11.56 9.93
N ALA A 21 14.02 12.55 10.69
CA ALA A 21 14.44 12.36 12.07
C ALA A 21 13.27 11.92 12.97
N ALA A 22 12.09 12.54 12.81
CA ALA A 22 10.88 12.17 13.55
C ALA A 22 10.44 10.72 13.27
N ILE A 23 10.46 10.30 11.99
CA ILE A 23 10.12 8.93 11.58
C ILE A 23 11.13 7.92 12.14
N LYS A 24 12.43 8.21 12.05
CA LYS A 24 13.48 7.34 12.60
C LYS A 24 13.34 7.17 14.12
N GLY A 25 12.98 8.25 14.82
CA GLY A 25 12.69 8.26 16.25
C GLY A 25 11.32 7.68 16.64
N LYS A 26 10.50 7.24 15.69
CA LYS A 26 9.12 6.75 15.91
C LYS A 26 8.22 7.77 16.64
N HIS A 27 8.44 9.06 16.39
CA HIS A 27 7.68 10.13 17.02
C HIS A 27 6.44 10.45 16.20
N TYR A 28 5.32 9.77 16.51
CA TYR A 28 4.06 9.92 15.78
C TYR A 28 3.54 11.36 15.77
N ASP A 29 3.42 12.01 16.93
CA ASP A 29 2.83 13.34 17.05
C ASP A 29 3.64 14.41 16.30
N ILE A 30 4.97 14.31 16.36
CA ILE A 30 5.88 15.20 15.64
C ILE A 30 5.77 14.96 14.13
N THR A 31 5.70 13.69 13.72
CA THR A 31 5.50 13.31 12.32
C THR A 31 4.18 13.88 11.79
N LEU A 32 3.09 13.74 12.55
CA LEU A 32 1.77 14.28 12.21
C LEU A 32 1.82 15.80 12.07
N ALA A 33 2.37 16.52 13.05
CA ALA A 33 2.47 17.97 13.01
C ALA A 33 3.28 18.48 11.81
N LEU A 34 4.37 17.79 11.45
CA LEU A 34 5.18 18.14 10.27
C LEU A 34 4.41 17.91 8.96
N LEU A 35 3.66 16.80 8.86
CA LEU A 35 2.85 16.50 7.68
C LEU A 35 1.67 17.48 7.54
N GLU A 36 1.01 17.84 8.64
CA GLU A 36 -0.03 18.87 8.67
C GLU A 36 0.51 20.26 8.29
N ALA A 37 1.78 20.53 8.60
CA ALA A 37 2.49 21.74 8.16
C ALA A 37 2.92 21.71 6.68
N GLY A 38 2.65 20.63 5.96
CA GLY A 38 2.95 20.48 4.54
C GLY A 38 4.35 19.95 4.22
N ALA A 39 4.99 19.22 5.16
CA ALA A 39 6.25 18.53 4.89
C ALA A 39 6.12 17.57 3.69
N ASN A 40 7.12 17.56 2.82
CA ASN A 40 7.15 16.66 1.68
C ASN A 40 7.60 15.24 2.10
N THR A 41 6.68 14.29 2.00
CA THR A 41 6.88 12.87 2.35
C THR A 41 7.84 12.12 1.42
N ASN A 42 8.03 12.61 0.20
CA ASN A 42 8.78 11.92 -0.86
C ASN A 42 10.22 12.42 -0.98
N LEU A 43 10.69 13.23 -0.02
CA LEU A 43 12.09 13.60 0.06
C LEU A 43 12.96 12.39 0.38
N VAL A 44 14.18 12.44 -0.15
CA VAL A 44 15.17 11.37 -0.03
C VAL A 44 16.14 11.70 1.09
N ILE A 45 16.43 10.72 1.94
CA ILE A 45 17.56 10.73 2.86
C ILE A 45 18.82 10.52 2.03
N ARG A 46 19.69 11.54 2.00
CA ARG A 46 20.95 11.54 1.25
C ARG A 46 22.01 10.78 2.02
N ALA A 47 22.78 9.94 1.33
CA ALA A 47 23.94 9.30 1.94
C ALA A 47 25.06 10.34 2.15
N TYR A 48 25.89 10.15 3.18
CA TYR A 48 27.05 10.99 3.43
C TYR A 48 28.10 10.93 2.29
N LEU A 49 28.04 9.91 1.45
CA LEU A 49 28.92 9.77 0.29
C LEU A 49 28.48 10.67 -0.87
N ASP A 50 27.19 10.94 -1.02
CA ASP A 50 26.64 11.76 -2.13
C ASP A 50 26.92 13.26 -1.98
N ILE A 51 27.29 13.73 -0.78
CA ILE A 51 27.68 15.12 -0.53
C ILE A 51 29.15 15.41 -0.90
N ASN A 52 29.96 14.38 -1.13
CA ASN A 52 31.34 14.48 -1.60
C ASN A 52 31.43 13.99 -3.05
N GLU A 53 30.85 14.75 -3.99
CA GLU A 53 31.12 14.62 -5.43
C GLU A 53 32.63 14.83 -5.67
N GLY A 54 33.41 13.76 -5.57
CA GLY A 54 34.87 13.83 -5.75
C GLY A 54 35.64 12.54 -5.47
N LEU A 55 35.10 11.56 -4.74
CA LEU A 55 35.78 10.28 -4.51
C LEU A 55 34.96 9.10 -5.05
N SER A 56 35.00 8.95 -6.38
CA SER A 56 34.77 7.66 -7.01
C SER A 56 36.01 6.78 -6.79
N CYS A 57 36.05 6.02 -5.69
CA CYS A 57 36.88 4.83 -5.56
C CYS A 57 36.58 4.11 -4.25
N CYS A 58 35.99 2.92 -4.35
CA CYS A 58 36.52 1.66 -3.81
C CYS A 58 35.40 0.62 -3.67
N SER A 59 35.67 -0.52 -4.27
CA SER A 59 34.93 -1.77 -4.26
C SER A 59 34.57 -2.22 -2.84
N VAL A 60 33.27 -2.31 -2.58
CA VAL A 60 32.70 -3.18 -1.53
C VAL A 60 31.40 -3.72 -2.12
N GLU A 61 31.40 -5.03 -2.25
CA GLU A 61 30.35 -6.00 -2.54
C GLU A 61 28.92 -5.47 -2.78
N GLU A 62 28.32 -6.03 -3.83
CA GLU A 62 26.99 -5.77 -4.38
C GLU A 62 25.85 -5.80 -3.35
N ASP A 63 25.63 -4.70 -2.65
CA ASP A 63 24.39 -4.43 -1.92
C ASP A 63 23.91 -3.01 -2.26
N SER A 64 23.43 -2.88 -3.50
CA SER A 64 23.01 -1.65 -4.20
C SER A 64 21.77 -0.95 -3.61
N ASN A 65 21.57 -1.01 -2.30
CA ASN A 65 20.42 -0.45 -1.59
C ASN A 65 20.75 0.81 -0.76
N TYR A 66 21.99 1.32 -0.83
CA TYR A 66 22.45 2.47 -0.03
C TYR A 66 22.16 3.86 -0.64
N GLY A 67 21.66 3.94 -1.87
CA GLY A 67 21.65 5.22 -2.59
C GLY A 67 20.62 6.23 -2.09
N GLN A 68 19.37 5.84 -1.85
CA GLN A 68 18.28 6.80 -1.66
C GLN A 68 17.15 6.17 -0.84
N SER A 69 17.14 6.39 0.47
CA SER A 69 16.04 5.98 1.37
C SER A 69 15.01 7.10 1.50
N THR A 70 13.74 6.79 1.71
CA THR A 70 12.68 7.78 1.96
C THR A 70 12.09 7.59 3.35
N GLY A 71 11.31 8.56 3.82
CA GLY A 71 10.56 8.41 5.08
C GLY A 71 9.72 7.13 5.14
N LEU A 72 9.10 6.74 4.02
CA LEU A 72 8.29 5.52 3.93
C LEU A 72 9.14 4.24 4.08
N VAL A 73 10.33 4.22 3.47
CA VAL A 73 11.30 3.12 3.58
C VAL A 73 11.77 2.96 5.03
N GLU A 74 12.12 4.06 5.71
CA GLU A 74 12.54 4.02 7.12
C GLU A 74 11.40 3.60 8.05
N ALA A 75 10.17 4.06 7.83
CA ALA A 75 9.01 3.62 8.59
C ALA A 75 8.78 2.09 8.46
N CYS A 76 8.97 1.53 7.24
CA CYS A 76 8.89 0.10 7.00
C CYS A 76 10.04 -0.69 7.65
N LYS A 77 11.27 -0.16 7.66
CA LYS A 77 12.39 -0.76 8.43
C LYS A 77 12.07 -0.83 9.91
N ASN A 78 11.46 0.22 10.43
CA ASN A 78 11.03 0.34 11.82
C ASN A 78 9.82 -0.53 12.19
N ARG A 79 9.17 -1.16 11.19
CA ARG A 79 7.90 -1.89 11.31
C ARG A 79 6.79 -1.06 11.97
N ASP A 80 6.79 0.24 11.70
CA ASP A 80 5.88 1.20 12.32
C ASP A 80 4.66 1.44 11.40
N LEU A 81 3.67 0.54 11.51
CA LEU A 81 2.45 0.61 10.72
C LEU A 81 1.70 1.95 10.91
N PRO A 82 1.53 2.51 12.12
CA PRO A 82 0.90 3.83 12.29
C PRO A 82 1.58 4.96 11.51
N ILE A 83 2.91 5.01 11.49
CA ILE A 83 3.64 6.01 10.71
C ILE A 83 3.53 5.74 9.21
N VAL A 84 3.60 4.47 8.77
CA VAL A 84 3.38 4.11 7.36
C VAL A 84 2.00 4.57 6.89
N ASP A 85 0.96 4.29 7.66
CA ASP A 85 -0.42 4.73 7.39
C ASP A 85 -0.51 6.24 7.24
N LEU A 86 0.13 6.96 8.17
CA LEU A 86 0.13 8.41 8.21
C LEU A 86 0.85 9.00 6.98
N LEU A 87 1.99 8.43 6.58
CA LEU A 87 2.75 8.85 5.41
C LEU A 87 1.98 8.60 4.11
N LEU A 88 1.39 7.41 3.95
CA LEU A 88 0.58 7.07 2.77
C LEU A 88 -0.65 7.99 2.64
N LYS A 89 -1.29 8.34 3.77
CA LYS A 89 -2.40 9.30 3.80
C LYS A 89 -1.99 10.71 3.33
N HIS A 90 -0.73 11.10 3.56
CA HIS A 90 -0.17 12.38 3.13
C HIS A 90 0.55 12.30 1.77
N GLY A 91 0.32 11.24 0.98
CA GLY A 91 0.82 11.16 -0.39
C GLY A 91 2.24 10.62 -0.55
N ALA A 92 2.76 9.90 0.45
CA ALA A 92 3.98 9.12 0.29
C ALA A 92 3.82 8.06 -0.79
N ARG A 93 4.83 7.90 -1.65
CA ARG A 93 4.85 6.93 -2.76
C ARG A 93 6.01 5.96 -2.62
N ASP A 94 5.77 4.74 -3.11
CA ASP A 94 6.78 3.69 -3.23
C ASP A 94 6.94 3.29 -4.70
N ASP A 95 7.44 4.23 -5.50
CA ASP A 95 7.57 4.09 -6.96
C ASP A 95 8.61 3.01 -7.32
N ASP A 96 9.70 2.93 -6.57
CA ASP A 96 10.77 1.92 -6.74
C ASP A 96 10.48 0.59 -6.03
N CYS A 97 9.35 0.47 -5.33
CA CYS A 97 8.99 -0.69 -4.50
C CYS A 97 10.05 -1.03 -3.41
N LYS A 98 10.82 -0.03 -2.96
CA LYS A 98 11.84 -0.19 -1.91
C LYS A 98 11.21 -0.46 -0.56
N ALA A 99 10.13 0.26 -0.22
CA ALA A 99 9.42 0.06 1.04
C ALA A 99 8.76 -1.33 1.05
N LEU A 100 8.14 -1.73 -0.06
CA LEU A 100 7.56 -3.06 -0.24
C LEU A 100 8.63 -4.16 -0.15
N SER A 101 9.80 -3.97 -0.78
CA SER A 101 10.92 -4.91 -0.70
C SER A 101 11.37 -5.15 0.74
N ILE A 102 11.45 -4.10 1.56
CA ILE A 102 11.76 -4.23 2.98
C ILE A 102 10.67 -4.99 3.73
N ALA A 103 9.39 -4.69 3.49
CA ALA A 103 8.28 -5.40 4.11
C ALA A 103 8.27 -6.89 3.76
N VAL A 104 8.55 -7.24 2.50
CA VAL A 104 8.68 -8.64 2.03
C VAL A 104 9.87 -9.34 2.67
N LYS A 105 11.06 -8.71 2.69
CA LYS A 105 12.25 -9.26 3.37
C LYS A 105 12.00 -9.51 4.86
N ASN A 106 11.20 -8.65 5.49
CA ASN A 106 10.82 -8.74 6.89
C ASN A 106 9.68 -9.72 7.18
N CYS A 107 9.08 -10.32 6.14
CA CYS A 107 7.87 -11.15 6.21
C CYS A 107 6.71 -10.44 6.95
N ASP A 108 6.61 -9.12 6.82
CA ASP A 108 5.58 -8.32 7.50
C ASP A 108 4.30 -8.26 6.64
N GLU A 109 3.44 -9.23 6.86
CA GLU A 109 2.18 -9.40 6.13
C GLU A 109 1.29 -8.17 6.16
N THR A 110 1.28 -7.44 7.27
CA THR A 110 0.44 -6.25 7.44
C THR A 110 0.94 -5.09 6.61
N LEU A 111 2.27 -4.87 6.59
CA LEU A 111 2.89 -3.85 5.75
C LEU A 111 2.83 -4.21 4.28
N ILE A 112 3.02 -5.49 3.92
CA ILE A 112 2.89 -5.96 2.54
C ILE A 112 1.49 -5.68 2.03
N ALA A 113 0.45 -6.11 2.76
CA ALA A 113 -0.94 -5.88 2.39
C ALA A 113 -1.24 -4.39 2.23
N LYS A 114 -0.74 -3.56 3.16
CA LYS A 114 -0.93 -2.11 3.12
C LYS A 114 -0.30 -1.48 1.89
N LEU A 115 0.97 -1.75 1.63
CA LEU A 115 1.70 -1.15 0.50
C LEU A 115 1.10 -1.62 -0.84
N LEU A 116 0.78 -2.91 -0.96
CA LEU A 116 0.11 -3.46 -2.14
C LEU A 116 -1.28 -2.86 -2.36
N SER A 117 -2.03 -2.55 -1.29
CA SER A 117 -3.36 -1.94 -1.40
C SER A 117 -3.33 -0.55 -2.06
N THR A 118 -2.24 0.20 -1.91
CA THR A 118 -2.07 1.51 -2.57
C THR A 118 -1.85 1.42 -4.07
N LYS A 119 -1.54 0.21 -4.58
CA LYS A 119 -1.38 -0.10 -6.01
C LYS A 119 -2.65 -0.69 -6.64
N ALA A 120 -3.79 -0.55 -5.94
CA ALA A 120 -5.11 -0.82 -6.47
C ALA A 120 -5.74 0.46 -7.03
N HIS A 121 -6.37 0.36 -8.19
CA HIS A 121 -6.99 1.48 -8.88
C HIS A 121 -8.44 1.18 -9.25
N THR A 122 -9.25 2.21 -9.39
CA THR A 122 -10.61 2.04 -9.94
C THR A 122 -10.49 1.61 -11.39
N ASP A 123 -11.23 0.56 -11.77
CA ASP A 123 -11.24 0.05 -13.14
C ASP A 123 -12.18 0.92 -14.01
N PRO A 124 -11.66 1.62 -15.04
CA PRO A 124 -12.49 2.44 -15.92
C PRO A 124 -13.18 1.62 -17.03
N GLU A 125 -12.71 0.41 -17.31
CA GLU A 125 -13.16 -0.41 -18.45
C GLU A 125 -14.20 -1.44 -18.03
N TYR A 126 -13.98 -2.11 -16.90
CA TYR A 126 -14.81 -3.21 -16.44
C TYR A 126 -15.67 -2.84 -15.23
N LYS A 127 -16.91 -3.35 -15.22
CA LYS A 127 -17.86 -3.18 -14.12
C LYS A 127 -17.92 -4.46 -13.31
N ILE A 128 -18.24 -4.32 -12.02
CA ILE A 128 -18.48 -5.44 -11.10
C ILE A 128 -19.56 -6.36 -11.67
N ASN A 129 -19.29 -7.66 -11.71
CA ASN A 129 -20.26 -8.68 -12.11
C ASN A 129 -21.29 -8.92 -10.99
N LYS A 130 -22.38 -8.14 -11.01
CA LYS A 130 -23.45 -8.23 -9.99
C LYS A 130 -24.12 -9.60 -9.92
N LYS A 131 -24.22 -10.33 -11.04
CA LYS A 131 -24.88 -11.64 -11.08
C LYS A 131 -24.12 -12.68 -10.26
N MET A 132 -22.81 -12.78 -10.51
CA MET A 132 -21.91 -13.69 -9.81
C MET A 132 -21.86 -13.41 -8.30
N MET A 133 -21.97 -12.13 -7.93
CA MET A 133 -22.04 -11.71 -6.52
C MET A 133 -23.36 -12.12 -5.84
N THR A 134 -24.50 -11.98 -6.51
CA THR A 134 -25.80 -12.40 -5.95
C THR A 134 -25.97 -13.92 -5.87
N GLU A 135 -25.44 -14.66 -6.83
CA GLU A 135 -25.55 -16.12 -6.89
C GLU A 135 -24.70 -16.80 -5.81
N ASN A 136 -23.47 -16.35 -5.60
CA ASN A 136 -22.57 -16.93 -4.60
C ASN A 136 -22.93 -16.55 -3.16
N VAL A 137 -23.51 -15.37 -2.93
CA VAL A 137 -23.94 -14.92 -1.58
C VAL A 137 -25.25 -15.59 -1.14
N ASN A 138 -26.15 -15.90 -2.08
CA ASN A 138 -27.38 -16.63 -1.79
C ASN A 138 -27.14 -18.12 -1.41
N CYS A 139 -25.99 -18.69 -1.77
CA CYS A 139 -25.74 -20.13 -1.62
C CYS A 139 -25.14 -20.51 -0.25
N SER A 140 -24.48 -19.59 0.45
CA SER A 140 -23.66 -19.96 1.63
C SER A 140 -24.06 -19.30 2.95
N HIS A 141 -24.67 -18.11 2.99
CA HIS A 141 -24.91 -17.44 4.29
C HIS A 141 -26.21 -16.61 4.44
N PHE A 142 -27.01 -16.36 3.40
CA PHE A 142 -28.15 -15.44 3.54
C PHE A 142 -29.36 -15.79 2.65
N PRO A 143 -30.35 -16.57 3.13
CA PRO A 143 -31.63 -16.74 2.45
C PRO A 143 -32.56 -15.52 2.59
N LEU A 144 -32.16 -14.49 3.37
CA LEU A 144 -32.97 -13.32 3.74
C LEU A 144 -32.99 -12.18 2.72
N PHE A 145 -32.19 -12.28 1.65
CA PHE A 145 -31.93 -11.16 0.74
C PHE A 145 -32.62 -11.26 -0.63
N SER A 146 -33.60 -12.15 -0.80
CA SER A 146 -34.41 -12.17 -2.04
C SER A 146 -35.15 -10.86 -2.32
N ASN A 147 -35.30 -9.97 -1.32
CA ASN A 147 -36.02 -8.70 -1.41
C ASN A 147 -35.17 -7.44 -1.06
N VAL A 148 -33.84 -7.46 -1.20
CA VAL A 148 -33.00 -6.30 -0.82
C VAL A 148 -33.31 -5.09 -1.70
N THR A 149 -33.85 -4.04 -1.10
CA THR A 149 -34.00 -2.73 -1.75
C THR A 149 -32.61 -2.16 -2.15
N ASN A 150 -32.55 -1.36 -3.22
CA ASN A 150 -31.31 -0.78 -3.75
C ASN A 150 -30.45 -0.05 -2.69
N LEU A 151 -31.07 0.52 -1.65
CA LEU A 151 -30.42 1.28 -0.57
C LEU A 151 -29.55 0.38 0.33
N THR A 152 -30.03 -0.83 0.64
CA THR A 152 -29.31 -1.82 1.45
C THR A 152 -28.21 -2.53 0.66
N TYR A 153 -28.38 -2.69 -0.65
CA TYR A 153 -27.38 -3.33 -1.52
C TYR A 153 -26.07 -2.52 -1.58
N SER A 154 -26.16 -1.20 -1.74
CA SER A 154 -24.97 -0.35 -1.78
C SER A 154 -24.19 -0.29 -0.47
N ALA A 155 -24.77 -0.65 0.67
CA ALA A 155 -24.05 -0.70 1.95
C ALA A 155 -23.30 -2.02 2.13
N LEU A 156 -23.85 -3.13 1.63
CA LEU A 156 -23.36 -4.48 1.87
C LEU A 156 -22.38 -4.97 0.79
N PHE A 157 -22.48 -4.43 -0.43
CA PHE A 157 -21.72 -4.92 -1.58
C PHE A 157 -20.73 -3.87 -2.12
N PRO A 158 -19.59 -4.31 -2.69
CA PRO A 158 -18.70 -3.41 -3.40
C PRO A 158 -19.43 -2.72 -4.56
N ASN A 159 -19.08 -1.45 -4.79
CA ASN A 159 -19.61 -0.67 -5.91
C ASN A 159 -18.51 0.00 -6.74
N ASN A 160 -17.26 -0.02 -6.25
CA ASN A 160 -16.12 0.49 -6.98
C ASN A 160 -15.34 -0.67 -7.60
N PRO A 161 -15.38 -0.85 -8.93
CA PRO A 161 -14.63 -1.90 -9.59
C PRO A 161 -13.13 -1.67 -9.38
N THR A 162 -12.41 -2.73 -9.05
CA THR A 162 -11.04 -2.68 -8.57
C THR A 162 -10.12 -3.39 -9.55
N MET A 163 -9.22 -2.63 -10.15
CA MET A 163 -8.09 -3.13 -10.91
C MET A 163 -6.88 -3.21 -9.98
N ILE A 164 -6.33 -4.41 -9.81
CA ILE A 164 -5.11 -4.63 -9.04
C ILE A 164 -3.95 -4.75 -10.02
N ASN A 165 -3.01 -3.81 -9.95
CA ASN A 165 -1.80 -3.85 -10.75
C ASN A 165 -0.57 -4.08 -9.86
N TRP A 166 -0.26 -5.35 -9.65
CA TRP A 166 0.93 -5.80 -8.94
C TRP A 166 1.98 -6.37 -9.89
N HIS A 167 2.06 -5.85 -11.13
CA HIS A 167 3.10 -6.25 -12.06
C HIS A 167 4.49 -5.82 -11.56
N ASN A 168 5.52 -6.63 -11.80
CA ASN A 168 6.93 -6.28 -11.56
C ASN A 168 7.21 -5.50 -10.26
N GLN A 169 6.90 -6.07 -9.11
CA GLN A 169 7.05 -5.36 -7.83
C GLN A 169 8.52 -5.21 -7.38
N LYS A 170 9.50 -5.67 -8.18
CA LYS A 170 10.96 -5.57 -7.90
C LYS A 170 11.38 -6.05 -6.48
N CYS A 171 10.53 -6.84 -5.83
CA CYS A 171 10.69 -7.28 -4.45
C CYS A 171 10.72 -8.81 -4.31
N ASN A 172 10.87 -9.54 -5.42
CA ASN A 172 10.79 -11.00 -5.47
C ASN A 172 9.51 -11.54 -4.81
N LEU A 173 8.35 -10.96 -5.14
CA LEU A 173 7.08 -11.45 -4.63
C LEU A 173 6.87 -12.91 -5.08
N THR A 174 6.81 -13.85 -4.13
CA THR A 174 6.72 -15.30 -4.40
C THR A 174 5.33 -15.89 -4.20
N GLN A 175 4.45 -15.19 -3.50
CA GLN A 175 3.09 -15.65 -3.25
C GLN A 175 2.12 -14.47 -3.30
N ILE A 176 0.85 -14.75 -3.59
CA ILE A 176 -0.26 -13.83 -3.35
C ILE A 176 -1.15 -14.44 -2.28
N LYS A 177 -1.63 -13.63 -1.32
CA LYS A 177 -2.58 -14.08 -0.30
C LYS A 177 -3.96 -13.47 -0.52
N THR A 178 -4.99 -14.24 -0.16
CA THR A 178 -6.39 -13.77 -0.22
C THR A 178 -6.58 -12.48 0.56
N GLN A 179 -5.96 -12.35 1.74
CA GLN A 179 -6.07 -11.15 2.56
C GLN A 179 -5.54 -9.89 1.85
N TRP A 180 -4.44 -9.99 1.09
CA TRP A 180 -3.90 -8.84 0.36
C TRP A 180 -4.86 -8.35 -0.73
N LEU A 181 -5.56 -9.27 -1.39
CA LEU A 181 -6.57 -8.96 -2.40
C LEU A 181 -7.82 -8.31 -1.78
N ILE A 182 -8.24 -8.83 -0.62
CA ILE A 182 -9.31 -8.24 0.20
C ILE A 182 -8.94 -6.81 0.58
N ASP A 183 -7.75 -6.59 1.14
CA ASP A 183 -7.32 -5.27 1.62
C ASP A 183 -7.20 -4.25 0.49
N ALA A 184 -6.70 -4.67 -0.68
CA ALA A 184 -6.70 -3.87 -1.90
C ALA A 184 -8.12 -3.48 -2.35
N SER A 185 -9.06 -4.41 -2.29
CA SER A 185 -10.46 -4.15 -2.65
C SER A 185 -11.16 -3.22 -1.64
N LEU A 186 -10.89 -3.41 -0.36
CA LEU A 186 -11.38 -2.55 0.74
C LEU A 186 -10.76 -1.15 0.70
N HIS A 187 -9.56 -0.98 0.15
CA HIS A 187 -8.94 0.33 -0.04
C HIS A 187 -9.79 1.22 -0.93
N LEU A 188 -10.37 0.66 -2.00
CA LEU A 188 -11.26 1.37 -2.93
C LEU A 188 -12.75 1.30 -2.57
N ASN A 189 -13.11 0.41 -1.63
CA ASN A 189 -14.47 0.24 -1.12
C ASN A 189 -14.53 0.41 0.42
N PRO A 190 -14.14 1.57 0.98
CA PRO A 190 -13.94 1.76 2.42
C PRO A 190 -15.21 1.58 3.27
N LYS A 191 -16.39 1.78 2.67
CA LYS A 191 -17.69 1.53 3.32
C LYS A 191 -17.84 0.09 3.84
N LEU A 192 -17.21 -0.89 3.18
CA LEU A 192 -17.29 -2.30 3.55
C LEU A 192 -16.52 -2.60 4.84
N LYS A 193 -15.59 -1.73 5.26
CA LYS A 193 -14.84 -1.85 6.52
C LYS A 193 -15.75 -1.77 7.75
N GLN A 194 -16.97 -1.25 7.61
CA GLN A 194 -17.96 -1.17 8.69
C GLN A 194 -18.64 -2.53 8.96
N THR A 195 -18.50 -3.50 8.06
CA THR A 195 -19.07 -4.85 8.17
C THR A 195 -17.97 -5.92 8.13
N PRO A 196 -17.15 -6.06 9.19
CA PRO A 196 -15.96 -6.90 9.20
C PRO A 196 -16.21 -8.41 9.11
N SER A 197 -17.45 -8.87 9.36
CA SER A 197 -17.81 -10.29 9.33
C SER A 197 -17.85 -10.89 7.92
N ASN A 198 -17.70 -10.08 6.86
CA ASN A 198 -17.82 -10.57 5.47
C ASN A 198 -16.91 -9.80 4.51
N TYR A 199 -15.59 -9.80 4.75
CA TYR A 199 -14.64 -9.16 3.85
C TYR A 199 -14.39 -9.94 2.55
N ASP A 200 -14.75 -11.22 2.49
CA ASP A 200 -14.68 -12.00 1.25
C ASP A 200 -15.54 -11.39 0.15
N ILE A 201 -16.62 -10.67 0.51
CA ILE A 201 -17.45 -9.95 -0.44
C ILE A 201 -16.69 -8.85 -1.19
N ALA A 202 -15.58 -8.36 -0.65
CA ALA A 202 -14.74 -7.37 -1.30
C ALA A 202 -14.02 -7.96 -2.52
N LEU A 203 -13.77 -9.27 -2.57
CA LEU A 203 -13.11 -9.93 -3.71
C LEU A 203 -13.91 -9.79 -5.01
N TYR A 204 -15.25 -9.72 -4.94
CA TYR A 204 -16.11 -9.48 -6.11
C TYR A 204 -15.91 -8.08 -6.72
N ALA A 205 -15.23 -7.16 -6.02
CA ALA A 205 -14.85 -5.88 -6.59
C ALA A 205 -13.75 -6.02 -7.64
N ILE A 206 -12.94 -7.08 -7.59
CA ILE A 206 -11.77 -7.26 -8.44
C ILE A 206 -12.24 -7.62 -9.85
N THR A 207 -12.01 -6.71 -10.79
CA THR A 207 -12.37 -6.87 -12.21
C THR A 207 -11.16 -7.21 -13.07
N ARG A 208 -9.96 -6.81 -12.63
CA ARG A 208 -8.69 -7.05 -13.31
C ARG A 208 -7.59 -7.29 -12.28
N LEU A 209 -6.73 -8.26 -12.58
CA LEU A 209 -5.57 -8.59 -11.77
C LEU A 209 -4.37 -8.80 -12.70
N ASP A 210 -3.38 -7.93 -12.59
CA ASP A 210 -2.07 -8.12 -13.21
C ASP A 210 -1.03 -8.39 -12.12
N VAL A 211 -0.47 -9.59 -12.14
CA VAL A 211 0.60 -10.04 -11.23
C VAL A 211 1.84 -10.50 -12.00
N SER A 212 1.91 -10.14 -13.28
CA SER A 212 2.97 -10.56 -14.20
C SER A 212 4.34 -10.03 -13.78
N ASN A 213 5.40 -10.68 -14.28
CA ASN A 213 6.79 -10.29 -14.03
C ASN A 213 7.17 -10.26 -12.53
N ASN A 214 6.58 -11.16 -11.75
CA ASN A 214 7.00 -11.51 -10.38
C ASN A 214 7.49 -12.98 -10.37
N ASN A 215 8.03 -13.42 -9.23
CA ASN A 215 8.53 -14.79 -9.05
C ASN A 215 7.51 -15.68 -8.32
N LEU A 216 6.23 -15.55 -8.69
CA LEU A 216 5.13 -16.21 -7.98
C LEU A 216 5.18 -17.73 -8.17
N THR A 217 5.18 -18.46 -7.05
CA THR A 217 5.03 -19.91 -6.97
C THR A 217 3.68 -20.33 -6.40
N SER A 218 2.93 -19.39 -5.82
CA SER A 218 1.62 -19.65 -5.22
C SER A 218 0.65 -18.49 -5.42
N ILE A 219 -0.60 -18.82 -5.80
CA ILE A 219 -1.72 -17.89 -5.88
C ILE A 219 -2.94 -18.48 -5.15
N PRO A 220 -3.81 -17.65 -4.56
CA PRO A 220 -4.91 -18.14 -3.75
C PRO A 220 -6.04 -18.70 -4.63
N LEU A 221 -6.63 -19.82 -4.19
CA LEU A 221 -7.72 -20.49 -4.92
C LEU A 221 -8.93 -19.59 -5.16
N ALA A 222 -9.16 -18.61 -4.27
CA ALA A 222 -10.23 -17.63 -4.38
C ALA A 222 -10.21 -16.88 -5.73
N LEU A 223 -9.04 -16.69 -6.36
CA LEU A 223 -8.95 -16.04 -7.67
C LEU A 223 -9.66 -16.84 -8.78
N PHE A 224 -9.63 -18.16 -8.72
CA PHE A 224 -10.30 -19.01 -9.72
C PHE A 224 -11.83 -18.99 -9.57
N GLN A 225 -12.33 -18.56 -8.41
CA GLN A 225 -13.76 -18.38 -8.17
C GLN A 225 -14.28 -17.07 -8.78
N LEU A 226 -13.41 -16.08 -9.01
CA LEU A 226 -13.75 -14.78 -9.58
C LEU A 226 -13.84 -14.79 -11.13
N CYS A 227 -13.27 -15.80 -11.78
CA CYS A 227 -13.22 -15.91 -13.24
C CYS A 227 -14.39 -16.71 -13.87
N ARG A 228 -15.40 -17.11 -13.08
CA ARG A 228 -16.61 -17.80 -13.56
C ARG A 228 -17.78 -16.82 -13.69
#